data_AF-A0A7K3YHL0-F1
#
_entry.id   AF-A0A7K3YHL0-F1
#
_cell.length_a   1.000
_cell.length_b   1.000
_cell.length_c   1.000
_cell.angle_alpha   90.00
_cell.angle_beta   90.00
_cell.angle_gamma   90.00
#
_symmetry.space_group_name_H-M   'P 1'
#
loop_
_entity.id
_entity.type
_entity.pdbx_description
1 polymer ?
#
loop_
_entity_poly.entity_id
_entity_poly.type
_entity_poly.pdbx_seq_one_letter_code
_entity_poly.pdbx_strand_id
1 'polypeptide(L)'
;MILDDVTQDALEKLIADDLRHAAVDTVSIVVDENGAIRVDELTLRTEDGRYLSVGDVRLEVYTEHDGWHKADVMTDYRDDLADALAPPWRPGDDADRPEDRI
;
A
#
# COMPACT_ATOMS: atom_id res chain seq x y z
N MET A 1 -26.53 16.16 -18.10
CA MET A 1 -26.07 17.51 -18.44
C MET A 1 -24.77 17.35 -19.20
N ILE A 2 -24.64 17.91 -20.40
CA ILE A 2 -23.39 17.87 -21.17
C ILE A 2 -22.74 19.24 -20.97
N LEU A 3 -21.49 19.24 -20.48
CA LEU A 3 -20.68 20.45 -20.36
C LEU A 3 -20.05 20.76 -21.72
N ASP A 4 -19.90 22.04 -22.04
CA ASP A 4 -19.00 22.43 -23.13
C ASP A 4 -17.54 22.26 -22.70
N ASP A 5 -16.64 22.16 -23.67
CA ASP A 5 -15.22 21.87 -23.45
C ASP A 5 -14.57 22.86 -22.45
N VAL A 6 -14.94 24.15 -22.50
CA VAL A 6 -14.35 25.16 -21.60
C VAL A 6 -14.80 24.92 -20.16
N THR A 7 -16.07 24.59 -19.96
CA THR A 7 -16.62 24.27 -18.64
C THR A 7 -16.06 22.96 -18.10
N GLN A 8 -15.85 21.96 -18.95
CA GLN A 8 -15.20 20.71 -18.56
C GLN A 8 -13.74 20.94 -18.13
N ASP A 9 -12.95 21.65 -18.93
CA ASP A 9 -11.55 21.98 -18.61
C ASP A 9 -11.42 22.76 -17.29
N ALA A 10 -12.34 23.69 -17.03
CA ALA A 10 -12.37 24.45 -15.79
C ALA A 10 -12.67 23.55 -14.58
N LEU A 11 -13.62 22.62 -14.72
CA LEU A 11 -13.98 21.67 -13.68
C LEU A 11 -12.82 20.69 -13.39
N GLU A 12 -12.17 20.17 -14.42
CA GLU A 12 -11.02 19.27 -14.27
C GLU A 12 -9.86 19.96 -13.53
N LYS A 13 -9.59 21.24 -13.82
CA LYS A 13 -8.59 22.03 -13.09
C LYS A 13 -8.95 22.23 -11.61
N LEU A 14 -10.22 22.53 -11.32
CA LEU A 14 -10.68 22.67 -9.94
C LEU A 14 -10.55 21.37 -9.16
N ILE A 15 -10.96 20.24 -9.75
CA ILE A 15 -10.81 18.92 -9.13
C ILE A 15 -9.33 18.59 -8.89
N ALA A 16 -8.47 18.87 -9.88
CA ALA A 16 -7.03 18.61 -9.75
C ALA A 16 -6.38 19.48 -8.65
N ASP A 17 -6.79 20.73 -8.51
CA ASP A 17 -6.28 21.63 -7.47
C ASP A 17 -6.76 21.20 -6.07
N ASP A 18 -8.05 20.87 -5.93
CA ASP A 18 -8.62 20.34 -4.68
C ASP A 18 -7.92 19.04 -4.24
N LEU A 19 -7.65 18.13 -5.17
CA LEU A 19 -7.00 16.84 -4.88
C LEU A 19 -5.50 16.96 -4.65
N ARG A 20 -4.82 17.94 -5.25
CA ARG A 20 -3.37 18.15 -5.08
C ARG A 20 -2.98 18.38 -3.61
N HIS A 21 -3.86 19.02 -2.86
CA HIS A 21 -3.64 19.35 -1.44
C HIS A 21 -4.36 18.39 -0.48
N ALA A 22 -5.08 17.39 -1.01
CA ALA A 22 -5.74 16.40 -0.18
C ALA A 22 -4.72 15.52 0.54
N ALA A 23 -4.94 15.31 1.84
CA ALA A 23 -4.15 14.40 2.64
C ALA A 23 -4.79 13.00 2.63
N VAL A 24 -3.96 11.97 2.70
CA VAL A 24 -4.46 10.62 3.01
C VAL A 24 -4.96 10.62 4.45
N ASP A 25 -6.24 10.30 4.64
CA ASP A 25 -6.86 10.20 5.96
C ASP A 25 -6.82 8.76 6.46
N THR A 26 -7.33 7.82 5.66
CA THR A 26 -7.29 6.38 5.96
C THR A 26 -6.94 5.56 4.73
N VAL A 27 -6.33 4.39 4.98
CA VAL A 27 -6.09 3.36 3.97
C VAL A 27 -6.55 2.02 4.55
N SER A 28 -7.39 1.30 3.79
CA SER A 28 -7.77 -0.09 4.03
C SER A 28 -7.03 -0.97 3.03
N ILE A 29 -6.33 -1.98 3.54
CA ILE A 29 -5.51 -2.91 2.75
C ILE A 29 -6.09 -4.31 2.90
N VAL A 30 -6.20 -5.03 1.79
CA VAL A 30 -6.60 -6.43 1.74
C VAL A 30 -5.51 -7.28 1.10
N VAL A 31 -5.35 -8.50 1.60
CA VAL A 31 -4.52 -9.54 0.98
C VAL A 31 -5.47 -10.58 0.42
N ASP A 32 -5.38 -10.85 -0.87
CA ASP A 32 -6.21 -11.87 -1.51
C ASP A 32 -5.66 -13.30 -1.30
N GLU A 33 -6.43 -14.29 -1.75
CA GLU A 33 -6.10 -15.71 -1.61
C GLU A 33 -4.77 -16.12 -2.28
N ASN A 34 -4.28 -15.32 -3.23
CA ASN A 34 -3.02 -15.56 -3.92
C ASN A 34 -1.84 -14.81 -3.28
N GLY A 35 -2.08 -14.09 -2.18
CA GLY A 35 -1.07 -13.27 -1.51
C GLY A 35 -0.90 -11.89 -2.12
N ALA A 36 -1.72 -11.49 -3.10
CA ALA A 36 -1.60 -10.16 -3.68
C ALA A 36 -2.20 -9.11 -2.74
N ILE A 37 -1.45 -8.03 -2.53
CA ILE A 37 -1.84 -6.96 -1.62
C ILE A 37 -2.51 -5.83 -2.44
N ARG A 38 -3.68 -5.36 -2.00
CA ARG A 38 -4.46 -4.32 -2.69
C ARG A 38 -4.97 -3.28 -1.70
N VAL A 39 -5.20 -2.07 -2.19
CA VAL A 39 -5.93 -1.05 -1.45
C VAL A 39 -7.42 -1.25 -1.74
N ASP A 40 -8.15 -1.68 -0.72
CA ASP A 40 -9.61 -1.85 -0.78
C ASP A 40 -10.29 -0.47 -0.76
N GLU A 41 -9.81 0.41 0.11
CA GLU A 41 -10.31 1.77 0.26
C GLU A 41 -9.17 2.73 0.60
N LEU A 42 -9.09 3.85 -0.11
CA LEU A 42 -8.26 5.00 0.20
C LEU A 42 -9.17 6.20 0.44
N THR A 43 -9.20 6.70 1.68
CA THR A 43 -9.92 7.93 2.00
C THR A 43 -8.97 9.11 1.98
N LEU A 44 -9.31 10.12 1.19
CA LEU A 44 -8.64 11.41 1.13
C LEU A 44 -9.48 12.44 1.88
N ARG A 45 -8.79 13.35 2.57
CA ARG A 45 -9.37 14.53 3.19
C ARG A 45 -8.86 15.78 2.50
N THR A 46 -9.75 16.55 1.91
CA THR A 46 -9.45 17.84 1.27
C THR A 46 -9.21 18.93 2.33
N GLU A 47 -8.60 20.05 1.92
CA GLU A 47 -8.34 21.19 2.84
C GLU A 47 -9.62 21.78 3.45
N ASP A 48 -10.73 21.76 2.70
CA ASP A 48 -12.03 22.20 3.17
C ASP A 48 -12.75 21.18 4.07
N GLY A 49 -12.11 20.03 4.34
CA GLY A 49 -12.58 19.01 5.27
C GLY A 49 -13.56 17.99 4.69
N ARG A 50 -13.79 17.96 3.36
CA ARG A 50 -14.54 16.89 2.71
C ARG A 50 -13.74 15.59 2.68
N TYR A 51 -14.47 14.47 2.65
CA TYR A 51 -13.92 13.12 2.51
C TYR A 51 -14.24 12.56 1.12
N LEU A 52 -13.23 11.98 0.47
CA LEU A 52 -13.34 11.33 -0.83
C LEU A 52 -12.78 9.91 -0.69
N SER A 53 -13.50 8.91 -1.18
CA SER A 53 -13.04 7.52 -1.16
C SER A 53 -12.66 7.07 -2.57
N VAL A 54 -11.51 6.42 -2.70
CA VAL A 54 -11.03 5.77 -3.92
C VAL A 54 -10.95 4.27 -3.64
N GLY A 55 -11.64 3.46 -4.44
CA GLY A 55 -11.63 2.01 -4.35
C GLY A 55 -10.84 1.36 -5.49
N ASP A 56 -10.43 0.11 -5.27
CA ASP A 56 -9.74 -0.75 -6.25
C ASP A 56 -8.44 -0.12 -6.81
N VAL A 57 -7.59 0.37 -5.90
CA VAL A 57 -6.28 0.93 -6.26
C VAL A 57 -5.21 -0.14 -6.10
N ARG A 58 -4.32 -0.22 -7.09
CA ARG A 58 -3.17 -1.12 -7.04
C ARG A 58 -2.13 -0.59 -6.05
N LEU A 59 -1.72 -1.44 -5.11
CA LEU A 59 -0.55 -1.18 -4.27
C LEU A 59 0.72 -1.59 -5.01
N GLU A 60 1.71 -0.70 -5.05
CA GLU A 60 3.03 -0.96 -5.62
C GLU A 60 4.12 -0.72 -4.58
N VAL A 61 5.13 -1.59 -4.58
CA VAL A 61 6.32 -1.50 -3.73
C VAL A 61 7.50 -1.13 -4.63
N TYR A 62 8.40 -0.31 -4.09
CA TYR A 62 9.66 0.00 -4.73
C TYR A 62 10.80 -0.74 -4.02
N THR A 63 11.59 -1.50 -4.77
CA THR A 63 12.87 -2.06 -4.28
C THR A 63 14.02 -1.52 -5.13
N GLU A 64 15.22 -1.44 -4.54
CA GLU A 64 16.40 -0.98 -5.29
C GLU A 64 16.74 -1.90 -6.47
N HIS A 65 16.42 -3.19 -6.36
CA HIS A 65 16.73 -4.20 -7.36
C HIS A 65 15.71 -4.27 -8.51
N ASP A 66 14.41 -4.18 -8.21
CA ASP A 66 13.35 -4.40 -9.20
C ASP A 66 12.53 -3.14 -9.54
N GLY A 67 12.76 -2.04 -8.82
CA GLY A 67 11.98 -0.81 -8.95
C GLY A 67 10.53 -1.00 -8.52
N TRP A 68 9.62 -0.24 -9.14
CA TRP A 68 8.18 -0.34 -8.86
C TRP A 68 7.58 -1.63 -9.40
N HIS A 69 6.92 -2.40 -8.53
CA HIS A 69 6.20 -3.60 -8.90
C HIS A 69 4.96 -3.81 -8.01
N LYS A 70 4.09 -4.73 -8.40
CA LYS A 70 2.87 -5.04 -7.63
C LYS A 70 3.26 -5.66 -6.29
N ALA A 71 2.68 -5.15 -5.21
CA ALA A 71 2.87 -5.69 -3.87
C ALA A 71 2.34 -7.14 -3.75
N ASP A 72 3.18 -8.02 -3.20
CA ASP A 72 2.90 -9.45 -3.03
C ASP A 72 3.53 -9.99 -1.74
N VAL A 73 2.76 -10.71 -0.93
CA VAL A 73 3.23 -11.24 0.37
C VAL A 73 4.44 -12.15 0.22
N MET A 74 4.44 -13.04 -0.78
CA MET A 74 5.51 -14.02 -0.95
C MET A 74 6.79 -13.41 -1.50
N THR A 75 6.72 -12.19 -2.02
CA THR A 75 7.84 -11.45 -2.59
C THR A 75 8.36 -10.42 -1.60
N ASP A 76 7.48 -9.53 -1.12
CA ASP A 76 7.85 -8.34 -0.33
C ASP A 76 7.93 -8.61 1.18
N TYR A 77 7.19 -9.60 1.69
CA TYR A 77 7.03 -9.86 3.13
C TYR A 77 7.39 -11.30 3.51
N ARG A 78 8.20 -11.98 2.68
CA ARG A 78 8.54 -13.39 2.91
C ARG A 78 9.25 -13.62 4.24
N ASP A 79 10.21 -12.77 4.57
CA ASP A 79 11.02 -12.92 5.78
C ASP A 79 10.17 -12.61 7.02
N ASP A 80 9.38 -11.54 6.98
CA ASP A 80 8.41 -11.22 8.05
C ASP A 80 7.40 -12.35 8.26
N LEU A 81 6.93 -12.98 7.17
CA LEU A 81 6.05 -14.14 7.24
C LEU A 81 6.77 -15.35 7.85
N ALA A 82 8.02 -15.60 7.47
CA ALA A 82 8.83 -16.68 8.04
C ALA A 82 9.04 -16.49 9.54
N ASP A 83 9.34 -15.26 9.97
CA ASP A 83 9.49 -14.89 11.38
C ASP A 83 8.18 -15.04 12.15
N ALA A 84 7.06 -14.61 11.58
CA ALA A 84 5.74 -14.77 12.19
C ALA A 84 5.31 -16.23 12.34
N LEU A 85 5.75 -17.10 11.42
CA LEU A 85 5.48 -18.54 11.45
C LEU A 85 6.52 -19.33 12.25
N ALA A 86 7.62 -18.70 12.66
CA ALA A 86 8.66 -19.36 13.43
C ALA A 86 8.11 -19.81 14.80
N PRO A 87 8.58 -20.94 15.34
CA PRO A 87 8.24 -21.36 16.69
C PRO A 87 8.68 -20.29 17.70
N PRO A 88 7.97 -20.12 18.83
CA PRO A 88 8.38 -19.19 19.87
C PRO A 88 9.79 -19.52 20.35
N TRP A 89 10.66 -18.51 20.39
CA TRP A 89 12.04 -18.67 20.85
C TRP A 89 12.08 -19.37 22.22
N ARG A 90 12.95 -20.38 22.34
CA ARG A 90 13.24 -21.10 23.57
C ARG A 90 14.70 -20.88 23.97
N PRO A 91 15.00 -20.81 25.27
CA PRO A 91 16.38 -20.80 25.75
C PRO A 91 17.14 -22.03 25.22
N GLY A 92 18.18 -21.78 24.43
CA GLY A 92 18.99 -22.81 23.78
C GLY A 92 18.88 -22.86 22.25
N ASP A 93 17.92 -22.16 21.64
CA ASP A 93 17.76 -22.13 20.17
C ASP A 93 18.96 -21.49 19.45
N ASP A 94 19.69 -20.61 20.13
CA ASP A 94 20.91 -19.98 19.60
C ASP A 94 22.16 -20.87 19.73
N ALA A 95 22.08 -22.02 20.41
CA ALA A 95 23.25 -22.88 20.65
C ALA A 95 23.73 -23.66 19.42
N ASP A 96 22.98 -23.61 18.31
CA ASP A 96 23.24 -24.37 17.08
C ASP A 96 23.27 -23.48 15.82
N ARG A 97 23.52 -22.17 15.97
CA ARG A 97 23.62 -21.29 14.81
C ARG A 97 24.83 -21.68 13.95
N PRO A 98 24.68 -21.74 12.61
CA PRO A 98 25.77 -22.12 11.73
C PRO A 98 26.99 -21.18 11.81
N GLU A 99 26.80 -19.94 12.28
CA GLU A 99 27.86 -18.96 12.57
C GLU A 99 28.74 -19.29 13.80
N ASP A 100 28.28 -20.18 14.69
CA ASP A 100 28.98 -20.55 15.94
C ASP A 100 29.75 -21.89 15.85
N ARG A 101 29.70 -22.56 14.69
CA ARG A 101 30.45 -23.81 14.45
C ARG A 101 31.85 -23.49 13.89
N ILE A 102 32.85 -23.46 14.78
CA ILE A 102 34.29 -23.34 14.46
C ILE A 102 34.82 -24.63 13.81
#